data_AF-A0A073K5C5-F1
#
_entry.id   AF-A0A073K5C5-F1
#
_cell.length_a   1.000
_cell.length_b   1.000
_cell.length_c   1.000
_cell.angle_alpha   90.00
_cell.angle_beta   90.00
_cell.angle_gamma   90.00
#
_symmetry.space_group_name_H-M   'P 1'
#
loop_
_entity.id
_entity.type
_entity.pdbx_description
1 polymer ?
#
loop_
_entity_poly.entity_id
_entity_poly.type
_entity_poly.pdbx_seq_one_letter_code
_entity_poly.pdbx_strand_id
1 'polypeptide(L)' 'MRTSPLFMATLYFLLGCVFTYLAVTSVQGQDTIWNFYTLLLAGMATIDFNLALRLIIIKLKNKDKQEQ' A
#
# COMPACT_ATOMS: atom_id res chain seq x y z
N MET A 1 12.53 -21.41 -0.83
CA MET A 1 12.89 -20.00 -1.08
C MET A 1 12.12 -19.15 -0.08
N ARG A 2 12.75 -18.66 1.00
CA ARG A 2 12.11 -17.78 2.00
C ARG A 2 11.95 -16.41 1.35
N THR A 3 10.79 -16.13 0.76
CA THR A 3 10.44 -14.77 0.36
C THR A 3 10.48 -13.92 1.63
N SER A 4 11.44 -12.99 1.69
CA SER A 4 11.61 -12.13 2.86
C SER A 4 10.29 -11.37 3.04
N PRO A 5 9.58 -11.54 4.18
CA PRO A 5 8.29 -10.88 4.43
C PRO A 5 8.35 -9.36 4.24
N LEU A 6 9.55 -8.81 4.39
CA LEU A 6 9.88 -7.41 4.14
C LEU A 6 9.87 -7.00 2.69
N PHE A 7 10.42 -7.84 1.83
CA PHE A 7 10.45 -7.56 0.40
C PHE A 7 9.02 -7.46 -0.13
N MET A 8 8.15 -8.36 0.32
CA MET A 8 6.72 -8.29 -0.02
C MET A 8 6.03 -7.05 0.56
N ALA A 9 6.34 -6.67 1.81
CA ALA A 9 5.80 -5.44 2.40
C ALA A 9 6.15 -4.19 1.58
N THR A 10 7.42 -4.08 1.17
CA THR A 10 7.90 -2.97 0.34
C THR A 10 7.23 -2.99 -1.03
N LEU A 11 7.05 -4.16 -1.64
CA LEU A 11 6.35 -4.26 -2.92
C LEU A 11 4.89 -3.83 -2.81
N TYR A 12 4.14 -4.28 -1.80
CA TYR A 12 2.76 -3.85 -1.57
C TYR A 12 2.67 -2.34 -1.33
N PHE A 13 3.59 -1.78 -0.54
CA PHE A 13 3.64 -0.33 -0.31
C PHE A 13 3.87 0.45 -1.60
N LEU A 14 4.83 0.00 -2.41
CA LEU A 14 5.18 0.65 -3.67
C LEU A 14 4.04 0.54 -4.69
N LEU A 15 3.36 -0.62 -4.73
CA LEU A 15 2.17 -0.83 -5.55
C LEU A 15 1.01 0.09 -5.13
N GLY A 16 0.77 0.26 -3.82
CA GLY A 16 -0.21 1.21 -3.30
C GLY A 16 0.09 2.68 -3.67
N CYS A 17 1.36 3.07 -3.67
CA CYS A 17 1.80 4.38 -4.17
C CYS A 17 1.50 4.55 -5.66
N VAL A 18 1.74 3.53 -6.49
CA VAL A 18 1.41 3.56 -7.91
C VAL A 18 -0.10 3.70 -8.12
N PHE A 19 -0.92 2.93 -7.41
CA PHE A 19 -2.37 3.07 -7.50
C PHE A 19 -2.87 4.45 -7.06
N THR A 20 -2.25 5.03 -6.04
CA THR A 20 -2.56 6.40 -5.60
C THR A 20 -2.19 7.43 -6.68
N TYR A 21 -1.02 7.29 -7.31
CA TYR A 21 -0.61 8.15 -8.41
C TYR A 21 -1.57 8.06 -9.60
N LEU A 22 -1.99 6.85 -9.96
CA LEU A 22 -2.99 6.62 -11.00
C LEU A 22 -4.34 7.23 -10.62
N ALA A 23 -4.78 7.11 -9.37
CA ALA A 23 -6.01 7.73 -8.89
C ALA A 23 -5.98 9.26 -9.01
N VAL A 24 -4.89 9.89 -8.58
CA VAL A 24 -4.71 11.36 -8.66
C VAL A 24 -4.68 11.82 -10.12
N THR A 25 -3.92 11.12 -10.97
CA THR A 25 -3.84 11.43 -12.41
C THR A 25 -5.21 11.26 -13.10
N SER A 26 -6.01 10.28 -12.67
CA SER A 26 -7.37 10.07 -13.21
C SER A 26 -8.31 11.23 -12.88
N VAL A 27 -8.16 11.85 -11.71
CA VAL A 27 -8.93 13.06 -11.33
C VAL A 27 -8.41 14.29 -12.07
N GLN A 28 -7.12 14.38 -12.37
CA GLN A 28 -6.56 15.58 -12.99
C GLN A 28 -7.11 15.86 -14.40
N GLY A 29 -7.61 14.82 -15.08
CA GLY A 29 -8.30 14.93 -16.37
C GLY A 29 -9.83 15.08 -16.30
N GLN A 30 -10.42 15.04 -15.10
CA GLN A 30 -11.88 15.07 -14.91
C GLN A 30 -12.27 16.00 -13.75
N ASP A 31 -13.24 16.88 -13.94
CA ASP A 31 -13.64 17.87 -12.93
C ASP A 31 -14.23 17.27 -11.64
N THR A 32 -14.31 15.94 -11.50
CA THR A 32 -14.88 15.28 -10.33
C THR A 32 -14.05 14.11 -9.80
N ILE A 33 -13.87 14.10 -8.49
CA ILE A 33 -13.24 13.00 -7.72
C ILE A 33 -14.20 11.80 -7.62
N TRP A 34 -15.49 11.99 -7.89
CA TRP A 34 -16.54 10.96 -7.78
C TRP A 34 -16.56 9.94 -8.92
N ASN A 35 -15.49 9.84 -9.70
CA ASN A 35 -15.40 8.81 -10.73
C ASN A 35 -15.25 7.41 -10.09
N PHE A 36 -16.03 6.45 -10.58
CA PHE A 36 -15.95 5.04 -10.17
C PHE A 36 -14.52 4.48 -10.22
N TYR A 37 -13.75 4.78 -11.27
CA TYR A 37 -12.37 4.33 -11.41
C TYR A 37 -11.45 4.92 -10.32
N THR A 38 -11.61 6.21 -10.00
CA THR A 38 -10.85 6.86 -8.92
C THR A 38 -11.15 6.21 -7.57
N LEU A 39 -12.43 5.96 -7.27
CA LEU A 39 -12.83 5.27 -6.04
C LEU A 39 -12.27 3.85 -5.97
N LEU A 40 -12.30 3.12 -7.08
CA LEU A 40 -11.76 1.77 -7.16
C LEU A 40 -10.23 1.75 -6.95
N LEU A 41 -9.49 2.65 -7.60
CA LEU A 41 -8.05 2.78 -7.43
C LEU A 41 -7.66 3.19 -6.01
N ALA A 42 -8.41 4.12 -5.40
CA ALA A 42 -8.20 4.53 -4.01
C ALA A 42 -8.51 3.40 -3.01
N GLY A 43 -9.57 2.62 -3.27
CA GLY A 43 -9.91 1.43 -2.48
C GLY A 43 -8.81 0.36 -2.56
N MET A 44 -8.32 0.07 -3.77
CA MET A 44 -7.20 -0.86 -3.99
C MET A 44 -5.94 -0.40 -3.26
N ALA A 45 -5.56 0.87 -3.42
CA ALA A 45 -4.40 1.46 -2.73
C ALA A 45 -4.51 1.32 -1.20
N THR A 46 -5.72 1.46 -0.63
CA THR A 46 -5.96 1.30 0.81
C THR A 46 -5.67 -0.13 1.27
N ILE A 47 -6.05 -1.15 0.49
CA ILE A 47 -5.80 -2.56 0.81
C ILE A 47 -4.29 -2.84 0.78
N ASP A 48 -3.59 -2.35 -0.25
CA ASP A 48 -2.14 -2.49 -0.40
C ASP A 48 -1.38 -1.83 0.76
N PHE A 49 -1.78 -0.61 1.13
CA PHE A 49 -1.21 0.08 2.30
C PHE A 49 -1.48 -0.67 3.60
N ASN A 50 -2.69 -1.20 3.80
CA ASN A 50 -3.02 -1.97 5.00
C ASN A 50 -2.15 -3.24 5.11
N LEU A 51 -1.95 -3.96 4.01
CA LEU A 51 -1.05 -5.12 3.95
C LEU A 51 0.40 -4.75 4.26
N ALA A 52 0.91 -3.68 3.66
CA ALA A 52 2.25 -3.18 3.92
C ALA A 52 2.42 -2.76 5.40
N LEU A 53 1.46 -2.03 5.94
CA LEU A 53 1.47 -1.52 7.30
C LEU A 53 1.42 -2.67 8.32
N ARG A 54 0.60 -3.70 8.08
CA ARG A 54 0.58 -4.92 8.88
C ARG A 54 1.94 -5.62 8.93
N LEU A 55 2.61 -5.74 7.79
CA LEU A 55 3.93 -6.38 7.71
C LEU A 55 5.02 -5.56 8.41
N ILE A 56 4.96 -4.22 8.31
CA ILE A 56 5.84 -3.32 9.05
C ILE A 56 5.66 -3.48 10.56
N ILE A 57 4.41 -3.48 11.05
CA ILE A 57 4.10 -3.69 12.47
C ILE A 57 4.63 -5.04 12.97
N ILE A 58 4.45 -6.12 12.20
CA ILE A 58 4.97 -7.45 12.57
C ILE A 58 6.50 -7.41 12.70
N LYS A 59 7.21 -6.72 11.82
CA LYS A 59 8.66 -6.60 11.92
C LYS A 59 9.09 -5.75 13.11
N LEU A 60 8.42 -4.63 13.37
CA LEU A 60 8.71 -3.79 14.54
C LEU A 60 8.55 -4.61 15.83
N LYS A 61 7.44 -5.34 15.97
CA LYS A 61 7.20 -6.22 17.13
C LYS A 61 8.21 -7.36 17.26
N ASN A 62 8.76 -7.85 16.15
CA ASN A 62 9.78 -8.90 16.18
C ASN A 62 11.19 -8.36 16.48
N LYS A 63 11.47 -7.07 16.25
CA LYS A 63 12.72 -6.43 16.68
C LYS A 63 12.79 -6.33 18.21
N ASP A 64 11.70 -5.92 18.85
CA ASP A 64 11.62 -5.84 20.33
C ASP A 64 11.89 -7.19 21.01
N LYS A 65 11.61 -8.31 20.34
CA LYS A 65 11.85 -9.66 20.87
C LYS A 65 13.25 -10.22 20.62
N GLN A 66 14.06 -9.59 19.78
CA GLN A 66 15.46 -9.99 19.58
C GLN A 66 16.45 -9.18 20.43
N GLU A 67 15.98 -8.11 21.07
CA GLU A 67 16.76 -7.30 22.01
C GLU A 67 16.47 -7.65 23.49
N GLN A 68 15.65 -8.69 23.76
CA GLN A 68 15.45 -9.32 25.08
C GLN A 68 16.06 -10.73 25.10
#